data_AF-A0A7V5IFL7-F1
#
_entry.id   AF-A0A7V5IFL7-F1
#
_cell.length_a   1.000
_cell.length_b   1.000
_cell.length_c   1.000
_cell.angle_alpha   90.00
_cell.angle_beta   90.00
_cell.angle_gamma   90.00
#
_symmetry.space_group_name_H-M   'P 1'
#
loop_
_entity.id
_entity.type
_entity.pdbx_description
1 polymer ?
#
loop_
_entity_poly.entity_id
_entity_poly.type
_entity_poly.pdbx_seq_one_letter_code
_entity_poly.pdbx_strand_id
1 'polypeptide(L)'
;MDYKNKTKAELISVIKRLEKQLTLLKKDNSLQEKKDSLIENGTKFYTLVESANDAIFLLKGEIFIDCNTKTVEIFGLKSKKDIVGKAPYYFSPERQPDGRLSRDKALEFIFAARKGIPQFFEWQHCKQDRTPFDTEVSLNRIPPPHEDVIIA
;
A
#
# COMPACT_ATOMS: atom_id res chain seq x y z
N MET A 1 25.61 3.42 45.87
CA MET A 1 25.14 2.45 46.89
C MET A 1 26.33 1.65 47.35
N ASP A 2 26.66 1.69 48.64
CA ASP A 2 27.82 1.01 49.21
C ASP A 2 27.55 -0.49 49.32
N TYR A 3 28.29 -1.29 48.55
CA TYR A 3 28.15 -2.74 48.50
C TYR A 3 28.99 -3.44 49.58
N LYS A 4 29.86 -2.71 50.29
CA LYS A 4 30.86 -3.30 51.20
C LYS A 4 30.26 -3.86 52.50
N ASN A 5 29.06 -3.43 52.90
CA ASN A 5 28.40 -3.84 54.14
C ASN A 5 27.16 -4.73 53.95
N LYS A 6 26.92 -5.27 52.74
CA LYS A 6 25.74 -6.12 52.49
C LYS A 6 25.98 -7.56 52.89
N THR A 7 24.97 -8.16 53.51
CA THR A 7 24.91 -9.60 53.75
C THR A 7 24.82 -10.37 52.43
N LYS A 8 25.20 -11.65 52.45
CA LYS A 8 25.12 -12.54 51.28
C LYS A 8 23.70 -12.60 50.68
N ALA A 9 22.67 -12.59 51.53
CA ALA A 9 21.27 -12.61 51.09
C ALA A 9 20.86 -11.33 50.36
N GLU A 10 21.33 -10.16 50.83
CA GLU A 10 21.08 -8.87 50.18
C GLU A 10 21.81 -8.72 48.85
N LEU A 11 23.00 -9.31 48.71
CA LEU A 11 23.70 -9.34 47.42
C LEU A 11 22.95 -10.21 46.41
N ILE A 12 22.41 -11.36 46.83
CA ILE A 12 21.61 -12.25 45.96
C ILE A 12 20.32 -11.56 45.49
N SER A 13 19.65 -10.80 46.35
CA SER A 13 18.41 -10.10 45.96
C SER A 13 18.68 -8.97 44.95
N VAL A 14 19.80 -8.26 45.10
CA VAL A 14 20.24 -7.23 44.14
C VAL A 14 20.55 -7.85 42.78
N ILE A 15 21.27 -8.97 42.74
CA ILE A 15 21.59 -9.67 41.49
C ILE A 15 20.31 -10.08 40.75
N LYS A 16 19.36 -10.72 41.45
CA LYS A 16 18.05 -11.10 40.85
C LYS A 16 17.29 -9.89 40.28
N ARG A 17 17.36 -8.73 40.94
CA ARG A 17 16.72 -7.50 40.45
C ARG A 17 17.40 -6.97 39.19
N LEU A 18 18.73 -6.99 39.15
CA LEU A 18 19.51 -6.56 37.99
C LEU A 18 19.29 -7.48 36.78
N GLU A 19 19.24 -8.80 37.00
CA GLU A 19 18.91 -9.77 35.94
C GLU A 19 17.53 -9.49 35.32
N LYS A 20 16.53 -9.20 36.17
CA LYS A 20 15.20 -8.80 35.71
C LYS A 20 15.23 -7.49 34.91
N GLN A 21 15.97 -6.48 35.36
CA GLN A 21 16.12 -5.20 34.65
C GLN A 21 16.84 -5.37 33.30
N LEU A 22 17.93 -6.14 33.26
CA LEU A 22 18.64 -6.47 32.02
C LEU A 22 17.74 -7.19 31.02
N THR A 23 16.88 -8.08 31.50
CA THR A 23 15.92 -8.82 30.65
C THR A 23 14.87 -7.88 30.03
N LEU A 24 14.33 -6.94 30.82
CA LEU A 24 13.38 -5.94 30.33
C LEU A 24 14.04 -5.02 29.29
N LEU A 25 15.23 -4.50 29.60
CA LEU A 25 15.97 -3.61 28.69
C LEU A 25 16.27 -4.28 27.34
N LYS A 26 16.67 -5.56 27.35
CA LYS A 26 16.89 -6.34 26.12
C LYS A 26 15.62 -6.49 25.30
N LYS A 27 14.47 -6.73 25.95
CA LYS A 27 13.17 -6.86 25.28
C LYS A 27 12.74 -5.54 24.64
N ASP A 28 12.92 -4.43 25.34
CA ASP A 28 12.59 -3.09 24.84
C ASP A 28 13.48 -2.70 23.64
N ASN A 29 14.78 -2.98 23.71
CA ASN A 29 15.70 -2.73 22.59
C ASN A 29 15.33 -3.58 21.36
N SER A 30 15.05 -4.88 21.54
CA SER A 30 14.61 -5.74 20.43
C SER A 30 13.27 -5.30 19.83
N LEU A 31 12.35 -4.76 20.64
CA LEU A 31 11.10 -4.19 20.14
C LEU A 31 11.35 -2.91 19.35
N GLN A 32 12.28 -2.06 19.80
CA GLN A 32 12.66 -0.84 19.10
C GLN A 32 13.30 -1.15 17.75
N GLU A 33 14.27 -2.07 17.70
CA GLU A 33 14.89 -2.52 16.44
C GLU A 33 13.87 -3.07 15.44
N LYS A 34 12.88 -3.85 15.93
CA LYS A 34 11.78 -4.33 15.09
C LYS A 34 10.90 -3.19 14.56
N LYS A 35 10.59 -2.21 15.40
CA LYS A 35 9.81 -1.03 14.98
C LYS A 35 10.56 -0.23 13.91
N ASP A 36 11.84 0.04 14.14
CA ASP A 36 12.67 0.80 13.22
C ASP A 36 12.79 0.08 11.88
N SER A 37 13.00 -1.25 11.90
CA SER A 37 13.01 -2.07 10.68
C SER A 37 11.67 -2.07 9.94
N LEU A 38 10.53 -2.09 10.65
CA LEU A 38 9.20 -1.98 10.02
C LEU A 38 8.99 -0.61 9.36
N ILE A 39 9.42 0.47 10.02
CA ILE A 39 9.32 1.83 9.48
C ILE A 39 10.23 1.98 8.27
N GLU A 40 11.46 1.49 8.33
CA GLU A 40 12.42 1.54 7.22
C GLU A 40 11.88 0.78 6.00
N ASN A 41 11.40 -0.45 6.20
CA ASN A 41 10.79 -1.23 5.13
C ASN A 41 9.57 -0.52 4.53
N GLY A 42 8.66 -0.01 5.36
CA GLY A 42 7.50 0.74 4.89
C GLY A 42 7.90 1.99 4.08
N THR A 43 8.89 2.74 4.55
CA THR A 43 9.42 3.93 3.88
C THR A 43 10.06 3.58 2.54
N LYS A 44 10.79 2.47 2.47
CA LYS A 44 11.40 1.97 1.23
C LYS A 44 10.34 1.64 0.19
N PHE A 45 9.31 0.87 0.56
CA PHE A 45 8.22 0.51 -0.37
C PHE A 45 7.43 1.73 -0.83
N TYR A 46 7.11 2.65 0.10
CA TYR A 46 6.44 3.90 -0.23
C TYR A 46 7.25 4.73 -1.23
N THR A 47 8.55 4.90 -0.99
CA THR A 47 9.44 5.64 -1.90
C THR A 47 9.48 5.00 -3.29
N LEU A 48 9.54 3.67 -3.39
CA LEU A 48 9.53 2.97 -4.68
C LEU A 48 8.26 3.26 -5.47
N VAL A 49 7.09 3.10 -4.85
CA VAL A 49 5.79 3.33 -5.50
C VAL A 49 5.59 4.80 -5.91
N GLU A 50 5.99 5.74 -5.04
CA GLU A 50 5.89 7.18 -5.34
C GLU A 50 6.91 7.66 -6.37
N SER A 51 8.04 6.98 -6.50
CA SER A 51 9.06 7.28 -7.52
C SER A 51 8.78 6.69 -8.91
N ALA A 52 7.76 5.82 -9.02
CA ALA A 52 7.40 5.20 -10.29
C ALA A 52 6.90 6.24 -11.31
N ASN A 53 7.28 6.06 -12.57
CA ASN A 53 6.82 6.90 -13.68
C ASN A 53 5.43 6.50 -14.20
N ASP A 54 4.94 5.34 -13.79
CA ASP A 54 3.61 4.85 -14.13
C ASP A 54 2.59 5.30 -13.08
N ALA A 55 1.34 5.49 -13.52
CA ALA A 55 0.23 5.59 -12.59
C ALA A 55 0.06 4.22 -11.92
N ILE A 56 0.09 4.21 -10.58
CA ILE A 56 -0.18 3.03 -9.77
C ILE A 56 -1.38 3.31 -8.89
N PHE A 57 -2.38 2.45 -8.93
CA PHE A 57 -3.55 2.57 -8.06
C PHE A 57 -4.07 1.22 -7.55
N LEU A 58 -4.73 1.29 -6.41
CA LEU A 58 -5.30 0.14 -5.72
C LEU A 58 -6.82 0.16 -5.85
N LEU A 59 -7.39 -1.00 -6.16
CA LEU A 59 -8.82 -1.22 -6.24
C LEU A 59 -9.28 -2.19 -5.17
N LYS A 60 -10.40 -1.87 -4.51
CA LYS A 60 -11.15 -2.84 -3.70
C LYS A 60 -12.59 -2.87 -4.20
N GLY A 61 -13.04 -4.06 -4.61
CA GLY A 61 -14.28 -4.17 -5.35
C GLY A 61 -14.14 -3.52 -6.73
N GLU A 62 -14.83 -2.40 -6.94
CA GLU A 62 -14.86 -1.65 -8.21
C GLU A 62 -14.34 -0.21 -8.05
N ILE A 63 -13.84 0.16 -6.87
CA ILE A 63 -13.47 1.53 -6.53
C ILE A 63 -11.99 1.66 -6.21
N PHE A 64 -11.43 2.83 -6.52
CA PHE A 64 -10.09 3.22 -6.08
C PHE A 64 -10.08 3.39 -4.57
N ILE A 65 -9.08 2.79 -3.91
CA ILE A 65 -8.82 2.95 -2.47
C ILE A 65 -7.55 3.73 -2.19
N ASP A 66 -6.58 3.74 -3.11
CA ASP A 66 -5.35 4.54 -3.02
C ASP A 66 -4.69 4.65 -4.40
N CYS A 67 -3.74 5.57 -4.54
CA CYS A 67 -2.89 5.73 -5.72
C CYS A 67 -1.56 6.41 -5.39
N ASN A 68 -0.58 6.34 -6.30
CA ASN A 68 0.66 7.14 -6.19
C ASN A 68 0.46 8.57 -6.71
N THR A 69 1.43 9.45 -6.46
CA THR A 69 1.40 10.85 -6.94
C THR A 69 1.38 10.93 -8.46
N LYS A 70 2.03 10.00 -9.16
CA LYS A 70 2.03 9.95 -10.63
C LYS A 70 0.63 9.79 -11.22
N THR A 71 -0.25 9.03 -10.56
CA THR A 71 -1.67 8.93 -10.92
C THR A 71 -2.37 10.30 -10.86
N VAL A 72 -2.11 11.08 -9.80
CA VAL A 72 -2.68 12.43 -9.65
C VAL A 72 -2.23 13.33 -10.80
N GLU A 73 -0.95 13.27 -11.17
CA GLU A 73 -0.38 14.04 -12.27
C GLU A 73 -0.99 13.66 -13.63
N ILE A 74 -1.00 12.36 -13.97
CA ILE A 74 -1.47 11.86 -15.28
C ILE A 74 -2.95 12.18 -15.50
N PHE A 75 -3.79 11.97 -14.47
CA PHE A 75 -5.22 12.25 -14.55
C PHE A 75 -5.57 13.74 -14.39
N GLY A 76 -4.60 14.62 -14.14
CA GLY A 76 -4.82 16.05 -13.97
C GLY A 76 -5.66 16.40 -12.73
N LEU A 77 -5.43 15.68 -11.63
CA LEU A 77 -6.13 15.83 -10.36
C LEU A 77 -5.40 16.80 -9.43
N LYS A 78 -6.08 17.30 -8.39
CA LYS A 78 -5.45 18.16 -7.37
C LYS A 78 -4.87 17.32 -6.23
N SER A 79 -5.48 16.18 -5.93
CA SER A 79 -5.05 15.29 -4.86
C SER A 79 -5.57 13.87 -5.04
N LYS A 80 -5.02 12.91 -4.29
CA LYS A 80 -5.51 11.52 -4.23
C LYS A 80 -7.00 11.43 -3.84
N LYS A 81 -7.51 12.39 -3.05
CA LYS A 81 -8.92 12.44 -2.64
C LYS A 81 -9.88 12.64 -3.82
N ASP A 82 -9.40 13.17 -4.94
CA ASP A 82 -10.23 13.40 -6.12
C ASP A 82 -10.51 12.10 -6.89
N ILE A 83 -9.75 11.03 -6.65
CA ILE A 83 -9.91 9.72 -7.30
C ILE A 83 -10.39 8.63 -6.36
N VAL A 84 -9.97 8.66 -5.08
CA VAL A 84 -10.39 7.67 -4.08
C VAL A 84 -11.92 7.65 -3.92
N GLY A 85 -12.49 6.45 -3.91
CA GLY A 85 -13.94 6.21 -3.83
C GLY A 85 -14.68 6.23 -5.17
N LYS A 86 -14.00 6.58 -6.27
CA LYS A 86 -14.57 6.52 -7.63
C LYS A 86 -14.23 5.22 -8.32
N ALA A 87 -15.03 4.85 -9.32
CA ALA A 87 -14.75 3.71 -10.17
C ALA A 87 -13.84 4.10 -11.36
N PRO A 88 -12.99 3.18 -11.90
CA PRO A 88 -12.12 3.48 -13.04
C PRO A 88 -12.84 4.01 -14.27
N TYR A 89 -14.02 3.47 -14.56
CA TYR A 89 -14.84 3.90 -15.71
C TYR A 89 -15.40 5.33 -15.57
N TYR A 90 -15.33 5.95 -14.38
CA TYR A 90 -15.64 7.39 -14.22
C TYR A 90 -14.63 8.27 -14.98
N PHE A 91 -13.37 7.85 -15.00
CA PHE A 91 -12.27 8.51 -15.71
C PHE A 91 -12.06 7.89 -17.09
N SER A 92 -13.15 7.60 -17.79
CA SER A 92 -13.12 7.04 -19.14
C SER A 92 -14.20 7.71 -19.99
N PRO A 93 -14.09 7.70 -21.33
CA PRO A 93 -15.21 8.01 -22.21
C PRO A 93 -16.36 7.01 -21.98
N GLU A 94 -17.57 7.33 -22.44
CA GLU A 94 -18.71 6.41 -22.30
C GLU A 94 -18.44 5.07 -23.00
N ARG A 95 -17.79 5.13 -24.17
CA ARG A 95 -17.38 3.99 -24.98
C ARG A 95 -15.88 4.03 -25.25
N GLN A 96 -15.27 2.86 -25.25
CA GLN A 96 -13.89 2.66 -25.66
C GLN A 96 -13.78 2.71 -27.20
N PRO A 97 -12.57 2.82 -27.79
CA PRO A 97 -12.38 2.88 -29.25
C PRO A 97 -12.97 1.69 -30.03
N ASP A 98 -13.14 0.54 -29.38
CA ASP A 98 -13.80 -0.66 -29.94
C ASP A 98 -15.35 -0.58 -29.92
N GLY A 99 -15.91 0.53 -29.44
CA GLY A 99 -17.36 0.76 -29.33
C GLY A 99 -18.01 0.18 -28.08
N ARG A 100 -17.30 -0.59 -27.25
CA ARG A 100 -17.85 -1.19 -26.03
C ARG A 100 -18.03 -0.14 -24.94
N LEU A 101 -19.06 -0.31 -24.09
CA LEU A 101 -19.24 0.55 -22.92
C LEU A 101 -18.06 0.38 -21.96
N SER A 102 -17.44 1.49 -21.57
CA SER A 102 -16.29 1.49 -20.67
C SER A 102 -16.60 0.83 -19.33
N ARG A 103 -17.82 1.02 -18.81
CA ARG A 103 -18.25 0.38 -17.56
C ARG A 103 -18.21 -1.14 -17.67
N ASP A 104 -18.87 -1.70 -18.67
CA ASP A 104 -19.02 -3.15 -18.80
C ASP A 104 -17.67 -3.81 -19.08
N LYS A 105 -16.87 -3.21 -19.98
CA LYS A 105 -15.52 -3.69 -20.30
C LYS A 105 -14.58 -3.63 -19.09
N ALA A 106 -14.61 -2.55 -18.30
CA ALA A 106 -13.81 -2.44 -17.09
C ALA A 106 -14.21 -3.49 -16.04
N LEU A 107 -15.51 -3.71 -15.84
CA LEU A 107 -16.01 -4.71 -14.90
C LEU A 107 -15.55 -6.12 -15.25
N GLU A 108 -15.57 -6.50 -16.53
CA GLU A 108 -15.05 -7.80 -16.98
C GLU A 108 -13.60 -8.01 -16.56
N PHE A 109 -12.72 -7.04 -16.83
CA PHE A 109 -11.32 -7.11 -16.45
C PHE A 109 -11.14 -7.14 -14.92
N ILE A 110 -11.84 -6.27 -14.19
CA ILE A 110 -11.78 -6.24 -12.72
C ILE A 110 -12.22 -7.60 -12.14
N PHE A 111 -13.32 -8.18 -12.62
CA PHE A 111 -13.80 -9.47 -12.12
C PHE A 111 -12.82 -10.62 -12.44
N ALA A 112 -12.21 -10.63 -13.61
CA ALA A 112 -11.19 -11.62 -13.95
C ALA A 112 -9.94 -11.48 -13.07
N ALA A 113 -9.46 -10.26 -12.84
CA ALA A 113 -8.36 -9.97 -11.93
C ALA A 113 -8.66 -10.42 -10.49
N ARG A 114 -9.87 -10.16 -9.97
CA ARG A 114 -10.30 -10.62 -8.63
C ARG A 114 -10.28 -12.14 -8.49
N LYS A 115 -10.57 -12.88 -9.57
CA LYS A 115 -10.46 -14.34 -9.63
C LYS A 115 -9.01 -14.85 -9.71
N GLY A 116 -8.03 -13.94 -9.70
CA GLY A 116 -6.61 -14.26 -9.76
C GLY A 116 -6.07 -14.43 -11.18
N ILE A 117 -6.81 -14.01 -12.21
CA ILE A 117 -6.36 -14.07 -13.60
C ILE A 117 -5.75 -12.70 -13.95
N PRO A 118 -4.43 -12.59 -14.18
CA PRO A 118 -3.81 -11.33 -14.59
C PRO A 118 -4.47 -10.77 -15.85
N GLN A 119 -4.76 -9.47 -15.87
CA GLN A 119 -5.30 -8.79 -17.04
C GLN A 119 -4.27 -7.81 -17.59
N PHE A 120 -4.28 -7.62 -18.90
CA PHE A 120 -3.45 -6.67 -19.60
C PHE A 120 -4.15 -6.23 -20.88
N PHE A 121 -4.36 -4.93 -21.07
CA PHE A 121 -5.16 -4.41 -22.18
C PHE A 121 -4.88 -2.93 -22.45
N GLU A 122 -5.11 -2.51 -23.69
CA GLU A 122 -5.17 -1.11 -24.06
C GLU A 122 -6.48 -0.47 -23.57
N TRP A 123 -6.37 0.77 -23.09
CA TRP A 123 -7.49 1.52 -22.55
C TRP A 123 -7.38 3.01 -22.88
N GLN A 124 -8.51 3.65 -23.08
CA GLN A 124 -8.60 5.11 -23.13
C GLN A 124 -9.23 5.64 -21.85
N HIS A 125 -8.47 6.44 -21.12
CA HIS A 125 -8.94 7.18 -19.95
C HIS A 125 -9.26 8.64 -20.31
N CYS A 126 -9.91 9.34 -19.39
CA CYS A 126 -10.12 10.78 -19.43
C CYS A 126 -9.46 11.42 -18.20
N LYS A 127 -8.75 12.53 -18.41
CA LYS A 127 -8.34 13.43 -17.35
C LYS A 127 -9.55 14.07 -16.67
N GLN A 128 -9.31 14.78 -15.56
CA GLN A 128 -10.33 15.52 -14.82
C GLN A 128 -11.10 16.53 -15.70
N ASP A 129 -10.43 17.13 -16.70
CA ASP A 129 -11.00 18.06 -17.68
C ASP A 129 -11.71 17.35 -18.86
N ARG A 130 -11.83 16.01 -18.80
CA ARG A 130 -12.40 15.13 -19.82
C ARG A 130 -11.55 14.94 -21.09
N THR A 131 -10.33 15.49 -21.15
CA THR A 131 -9.40 15.21 -22.24
C THR A 131 -9.03 13.72 -22.24
N PRO A 132 -9.25 12.99 -23.36
CA PRO A 132 -8.90 11.58 -23.45
C PRO A 132 -7.38 11.38 -23.55
N PHE A 133 -6.88 10.25 -23.04
CA PHE A 133 -5.52 9.79 -23.24
C PHE A 133 -5.48 8.26 -23.29
N ASP A 134 -4.62 7.72 -24.14
CA ASP A 134 -4.44 6.28 -24.30
C ASP A 134 -3.41 5.77 -23.29
N THR A 135 -3.64 4.54 -22.83
CA THR A 135 -2.80 3.87 -21.84
C THR A 135 -2.84 2.36 -22.04
N GLU A 136 -1.90 1.68 -21.41
CA GLU A 136 -1.87 0.25 -21.26
C GLU A 136 -2.06 -0.06 -19.77
N VAL A 137 -3.05 -0.90 -19.46
CA VAL A 137 -3.44 -1.20 -18.08
C VAL A 137 -3.13 -2.66 -17.79
N SER A 138 -2.43 -2.89 -16.69
CA SER A 138 -2.26 -4.23 -16.11
C SER A 138 -3.08 -4.32 -14.83
N LEU A 139 -3.77 -5.45 -14.57
CA LEU A 139 -4.48 -5.67 -13.31
C LEU A 139 -4.01 -6.98 -12.68
N ASN A 140 -3.55 -6.90 -11.44
CA ASN A 140 -3.11 -8.06 -10.67
C ASN A 140 -3.73 -8.07 -9.28
N ARG A 141 -4.20 -9.24 -8.84
CA ARG A 141 -4.63 -9.42 -7.44
C ARG A 141 -3.41 -9.43 -6.54
N ILE A 142 -3.46 -8.70 -5.44
CA ILE A 142 -2.39 -8.74 -4.44
C ILE A 142 -2.41 -10.13 -3.76
N PRO A 143 -1.25 -10.76 -3.52
CA PRO A 143 -1.18 -12.00 -2.75
C PRO A 143 -1.72 -11.88 -1.32
N PRO A 144 -1.97 -13.00 -0.62
CA PRO A 144 -2.35 -12.98 0.79
C PRO A 144 -1.38 -12.14 1.64
N PRO A 145 -1.89 -11.39 2.64
CA PRO A 145 -3.25 -11.40 3.17
C PRO A 145 -4.24 -10.44 2.47
N HIS A 146 -3.85 -9.75 1.41
CA HIS A 146 -4.65 -8.67 0.78
C HIS A 146 -5.31 -9.11 -0.53
N GLU A 147 -5.84 -10.33 -0.56
CA GLU A 147 -6.42 -10.94 -1.76
C GLU A 147 -7.71 -10.28 -2.26
N ASP A 148 -8.29 -9.37 -1.47
CA ASP A 148 -9.43 -8.55 -1.86
C ASP A 148 -9.05 -7.27 -2.61
N VAL A 149 -7.75 -7.00 -2.77
CA VAL A 149 -7.20 -5.81 -3.44
C VAL A 149 -6.59 -6.17 -4.78
N ILE A 150 -6.84 -5.33 -5.79
CA ILE A 150 -6.15 -5.34 -7.08
C ILE A 150 -5.17 -4.16 -7.11
N ILE A 151 -3.96 -4.41 -7.59
CA ILE A 151 -3.03 -3.38 -8.04
C ILE A 151 -3.14 -3.23 -9.55
N ALA A 152 -3.09 -1.99 -9.99
CA ALA A 152 -3.10 -1.58 -11.37
C ALA A 152 -1.99 -0.56 -11.63
#